data_AF-A0A3A9ZSA0-F1
#
_entry.id   AF-A0A3A9ZSA0-F1
#
_cell.length_a   1.000
_cell.length_b   1.000
_cell.length_c   1.000
_cell.angle_alpha   90.00
_cell.angle_beta   90.00
_cell.angle_gamma   90.00
#
_symmetry.space_group_name_H-M   'P 1'
#
loop_
_entity.id
_entity.type
_entity.pdbx_description
1 polymer ?
#
loop_
_entity_poly.entity_id
_entity_poly.type
_entity_poly.pdbx_seq_one_letter_code
_entity_poly.pdbx_strand_id
1 'polypeptide(L)'
;MTRPELITIAHTYADWAPNYYGGPLALDREQTVRHIADGHLPGLALKYGRPAVWDAVAAHLDVNPHLLTAPRTTQAERDKRQAERDAHADRYLKAAYRHYVAAEPYETLALIDRAELTSPPFKNYDQFRTATHTKTPPFTPTDLTGTALRRRVTLPLTARSPAHP
;
A
#
# COMPACT_ATOMS: atom_id res chain seq x y z
N MET A 1 3.99 -10.92 -8.46
CA MET A 1 4.11 -9.94 -7.37
C MET A 1 2.84 -9.13 -7.27
N THR A 2 2.46 -8.77 -6.05
CA THR A 2 1.32 -7.90 -5.74
C THR A 2 1.70 -6.43 -5.91
N ARG A 3 0.71 -5.54 -5.93
CA ARG A 3 0.94 -4.09 -6.04
C ARG A 3 1.78 -3.53 -4.87
N PRO A 4 1.53 -3.88 -3.59
CA PRO A 4 2.40 -3.46 -2.48
C PRO A 4 3.87 -3.89 -2.66
N GLU A 5 4.12 -5.09 -3.17
CA GLU A 5 5.48 -5.59 -3.38
C GLU A 5 6.22 -4.82 -4.49
N LEU A 6 5.52 -4.45 -5.57
CA LEU A 6 6.09 -3.58 -6.60
C LEU A 6 6.39 -2.17 -6.07
N ILE A 7 5.58 -1.66 -5.13
CA ILE A 7 5.86 -0.38 -4.45
C ILE A 7 7.08 -0.50 -3.53
N THR A 8 7.23 -1.63 -2.82
CA THR A 8 8.45 -1.91 -2.05
C THR A 8 9.67 -1.84 -2.96
N ILE A 9 9.64 -2.49 -4.12
CA ILE A 9 10.72 -2.41 -5.12
C ILE A 9 11.00 -0.95 -5.51
N ALA A 10 9.97 -0.17 -5.83
CA ALA A 10 10.12 1.22 -6.23
C ALA A 10 10.76 2.09 -5.15
N HIS A 11 10.31 1.98 -3.89
CA HIS A 11 10.90 2.71 -2.77
C HIS A 11 12.35 2.30 -2.52
N THR A 12 12.63 0.99 -2.50
CA THR A 12 13.99 0.46 -2.32
C THR A 12 14.92 0.99 -3.42
N TYR A 13 14.46 1.05 -4.66
CA TYR A 13 15.25 1.57 -5.77
C TYR A 13 15.55 3.06 -5.65
N ALA A 14 14.52 3.87 -5.39
CA ALA A 14 14.68 5.31 -5.21
C ALA A 14 15.62 5.66 -4.04
N ASP A 15 15.71 4.78 -3.05
CA ASP A 15 16.54 4.97 -1.87
C ASP A 15 17.98 4.46 -2.07
N TRP A 16 18.20 3.39 -2.84
CA TRP A 16 19.53 2.74 -2.90
C TRP A 16 20.25 2.82 -4.24
N ALA A 17 19.55 2.90 -5.38
CA ALA A 17 20.18 2.87 -6.70
C ALA A 17 21.28 3.93 -6.92
N PRO A 18 21.08 5.21 -6.52
CA PRO A 18 22.12 6.24 -6.65
C PRO A 18 23.45 5.94 -5.94
N ASN A 19 23.41 5.11 -4.89
CA ASN A 19 24.59 4.83 -4.07
C ASN A 19 25.47 3.73 -4.67
N TYR A 20 24.89 2.88 -5.53
CA TYR A 20 25.57 1.74 -6.12
C TYR A 20 25.98 1.99 -7.57
N TYR A 21 25.09 2.54 -8.39
CA TYR A 21 25.36 2.80 -9.80
C TYR A 21 26.39 3.91 -9.98
N GLY A 22 27.52 3.60 -10.63
CA GLY A 22 28.65 4.55 -10.74
C GLY A 22 29.19 5.03 -9.39
N GLY A 23 28.87 4.29 -8.31
CA GLY A 23 29.27 4.55 -6.93
C GLY A 23 30.74 4.19 -6.67
N PRO A 24 31.16 4.15 -5.40
CA PRO A 24 32.49 3.65 -5.01
C PRO A 24 32.77 2.22 -5.50
N LEU A 25 31.73 1.42 -5.69
CA LEU A 25 31.79 0.07 -6.25
C LEU A 25 31.78 0.04 -7.79
N ALA A 26 31.58 1.18 -8.44
CA ALA A 26 31.50 1.35 -9.89
C ALA A 26 30.59 0.31 -10.59
N LEU A 27 29.48 -0.07 -9.94
CA LEU A 27 28.59 -1.09 -10.49
C LEU A 27 27.91 -0.56 -11.75
N ASP A 28 27.81 -1.43 -12.75
CA ASP A 28 26.96 -1.21 -13.91
C ASP A 28 25.48 -1.39 -13.55
N ARG A 29 24.61 -1.22 -14.54
CA ARG A 29 23.16 -1.33 -14.36
C ARG A 29 22.74 -2.72 -13.86
N GLU A 30 23.24 -3.78 -14.48
CA GLU A 30 22.85 -5.16 -14.17
C GLU A 30 23.37 -5.60 -12.80
N GLN A 31 24.60 -5.21 -12.48
CA GLN A 31 25.19 -5.42 -11.16
C GLN A 31 24.42 -4.65 -10.09
N THR A 32 24.01 -3.40 -10.36
CA THR A 32 23.15 -2.63 -9.46
C THR A 32 21.81 -3.34 -9.23
N VAL A 33 21.20 -3.87 -10.30
CA VAL A 33 19.97 -4.67 -10.24
C VAL A 33 20.06 -5.79 -9.22
N ARG A 34 21.07 -6.64 -9.41
CA ARG A 34 21.31 -7.83 -8.58
C ARG A 34 21.67 -7.45 -7.15
N HIS A 35 22.54 -6.46 -6.97
CA HIS A 35 23.02 -6.04 -5.65
C HIS A 35 21.87 -5.52 -4.77
N ILE A 36 20.97 -4.71 -5.33
CA ILE A 36 19.81 -4.21 -4.58
C ILE A 36 18.82 -5.33 -4.29
N ALA A 37 18.49 -6.14 -5.28
CA ALA A 37 17.53 -7.23 -5.09
C ALA A 37 18.00 -8.22 -4.01
N ASP A 38 19.28 -8.59 -4.04
CA ASP A 38 19.85 -9.54 -3.11
C ASP A 38 20.09 -8.96 -1.71
N GLY A 39 20.46 -7.68 -1.62
CA GLY A 39 20.76 -7.01 -0.36
C GLY A 39 19.54 -6.46 0.38
N HIS A 40 18.53 -5.99 -0.36
CA HIS A 40 17.42 -5.19 0.20
C HIS A 40 16.03 -5.79 -0.01
N LEU A 41 15.89 -6.86 -0.81
CA LEU A 41 14.62 -7.53 -1.06
C LEU A 41 14.63 -9.05 -0.73
N PRO A 42 15.29 -9.51 0.35
CA PRO A 42 15.44 -10.94 0.63
C PRO A 42 14.10 -11.66 0.84
N GLY A 43 13.10 -10.98 1.41
CA GLY A 43 11.75 -11.54 1.58
C GLY A 43 11.03 -11.78 0.27
N LEU A 44 11.16 -10.88 -0.71
CA LEU A 44 10.58 -11.07 -2.05
C LEU A 44 11.34 -12.16 -2.82
N ALA A 45 12.66 -12.21 -2.67
CA ALA A 45 13.49 -13.25 -3.29
C ALA A 45 13.15 -14.64 -2.74
N LEU A 46 12.87 -14.75 -1.44
CA LEU A 46 12.41 -16.00 -0.83
C LEU A 46 11.03 -16.42 -1.36
N LYS A 47 10.12 -15.47 -1.56
CA LYS A 47 8.74 -15.75 -1.98
C LYS A 47 8.58 -16.05 -3.47
N TYR A 48 9.29 -15.32 -4.33
CA TYR A 48 9.13 -15.38 -5.80
C TYR A 48 10.34 -15.98 -6.53
N GLY A 49 11.45 -16.20 -5.84
CA GLY A 49 12.73 -16.55 -6.45
C GLY A 49 13.50 -15.33 -6.94
N ARG A 50 14.83 -15.39 -6.88
CA ARG A 50 15.73 -14.27 -7.29
C ARG A 50 15.50 -13.80 -8.72
N PRO A 51 15.39 -14.67 -9.75
CA PRO A 51 15.21 -14.21 -11.13
C PRO A 51 13.97 -13.33 -11.32
N ALA A 52 12.83 -13.73 -10.73
CA ALA A 52 11.60 -12.97 -10.83
C ALA A 52 11.70 -11.59 -10.16
N VAL A 53 12.46 -11.48 -9.06
CA VAL A 53 12.73 -10.19 -8.41
C VAL A 53 13.65 -9.33 -9.28
N TRP A 54 14.69 -9.92 -9.86
CA TRP A 54 15.61 -9.23 -10.76
C TRP A 54 14.87 -8.66 -11.99
N ASP A 55 13.98 -9.45 -12.59
CA ASP A 55 13.18 -9.02 -13.75
C ASP A 55 12.23 -7.86 -13.38
N ALA A 56 11.52 -7.97 -12.25
CA ALA A 56 10.62 -6.91 -11.79
C ALA A 56 11.36 -5.61 -11.48
N VAL A 57 12.55 -5.73 -10.91
CA VAL A 57 13.47 -4.63 -10.65
C VAL A 57 13.99 -4.00 -11.94
N ALA A 58 14.44 -4.82 -12.89
CA ALA A 58 14.96 -4.34 -14.17
C ALA A 58 13.88 -3.58 -14.94
N ALA A 59 12.65 -4.12 -14.98
CA ALA A 59 11.50 -3.48 -15.59
C ALA A 59 11.14 -2.14 -14.92
N HIS A 60 11.25 -2.04 -13.58
CA HIS A 60 11.05 -0.76 -12.89
C HIS A 60 12.09 0.29 -13.31
N LEU A 61 13.36 -0.12 -13.44
CA LEU A 61 14.44 0.76 -13.90
C LEU A 61 14.34 1.15 -15.37
N ASP A 62 13.82 0.28 -16.24
CA ASP A 62 13.59 0.64 -17.65
C ASP A 62 12.62 1.81 -17.76
N VAL A 63 11.59 1.84 -16.91
CA VAL A 63 10.62 2.94 -16.84
C VAL A 63 11.20 4.16 -16.11
N ASN A 64 12.14 3.97 -15.19
CA ASN A 64 12.68 5.02 -14.32
C ASN A 64 14.22 5.10 -14.34
N PRO A 65 14.85 5.29 -15.52
CA PRO A 65 16.31 5.22 -15.64
C PRO A 65 17.01 6.36 -14.86
N HIS A 66 16.32 7.48 -14.65
CA HIS A 66 16.81 8.63 -13.89
C HIS A 66 17.16 8.30 -12.43
N LEU A 67 16.62 7.21 -11.86
CA LEU A 67 16.93 6.77 -10.50
C LEU A 67 18.38 6.29 -10.34
N LEU A 68 19.01 5.82 -11.42
CA LEU A 68 20.42 5.41 -11.39
C LEU A 68 21.36 6.60 -11.19
N THR A 69 20.99 7.77 -11.72
CA THR A 69 21.83 8.97 -11.75
C THR A 69 21.32 10.07 -10.82
N ALA A 70 20.31 9.80 -10.01
CA ALA A 70 19.84 10.76 -9.02
C ALA A 70 20.94 11.04 -7.98
N PRO A 71 20.86 12.15 -7.22
CA PRO A 71 21.81 12.40 -6.15
C PRO A 71 21.85 11.24 -5.15
N ARG A 72 23.06 10.93 -4.67
CA ARG A 72 23.26 9.93 -3.62
C ARG A 72 22.45 10.29 -2.38
N THR A 73 21.81 9.29 -1.81
CA THR A 73 21.05 9.45 -0.57
C THR A 73 21.90 9.02 0.61
N THR A 74 21.89 9.81 1.66
CA THR A 74 22.45 9.46 2.96
C THR A 74 21.52 8.50 3.70
N GLN A 75 22.03 7.83 4.74
CA GLN A 75 21.20 7.01 5.62
C GLN A 75 20.10 7.85 6.28
N ALA A 76 20.45 9.05 6.77
CA ALA A 76 19.49 9.96 7.41
C ALA A 76 18.35 10.38 6.48
N GLU A 77 18.61 10.60 5.18
CA GLU A 77 17.58 10.90 4.19
C GLU A 77 16.67 9.70 3.92
N ARG A 78 17.22 8.49 3.84
CA ARG A 78 16.42 7.26 3.69
C ARG A 78 15.53 7.03 4.90
N ASP A 79 16.08 7.19 6.11
CA ASP A 79 15.33 7.05 7.36
C ASP A 79 14.20 8.08 7.43
N LYS A 80 14.48 9.33 7.06
CA LYS A 80 13.47 10.40 6.96
C LYS A 80 12.36 10.04 5.99
N ARG A 81 12.70 9.59 4.77
CA ARG A 81 11.70 9.19 3.75
C ARG A 81 10.84 8.03 4.25
N GLN A 82 11.44 7.04 4.91
CA GLN A 82 10.70 5.93 5.48
C GLN A 82 9.75 6.41 6.59
N ALA A 83 10.21 7.27 7.49
CA ALA A 83 9.39 7.86 8.53
C ALA A 83 8.22 8.70 7.96
N GLU A 84 8.44 9.43 6.86
CA GLU A 84 7.39 10.18 6.16
C GLU A 84 6.34 9.25 5.53
N ARG A 85 6.77 8.16 4.90
CA ARG A 85 5.86 7.11 4.36
C ARG A 85 5.04 6.48 5.49
N ASP A 86 5.69 6.13 6.59
CA ASP A 86 5.04 5.52 7.76
C ASP A 86 4.04 6.48 8.41
N ALA A 87 4.41 7.76 8.59
CA ALA A 87 3.51 8.78 9.11
C ALA A 87 2.30 8.99 8.20
N HIS A 88 2.48 8.91 6.88
CA HIS A 88 1.37 9.02 5.94
C HIS A 88 0.46 7.77 5.97
N ALA A 89 1.04 6.58 6.03
CA ALA A 89 0.28 5.34 6.22
C ALA A 89 -0.53 5.34 7.54
N ASP A 90 0.06 5.84 8.62
CA ASP A 90 -0.61 5.97 9.92
C ASP A 90 -1.83 6.92 9.86
N ARG A 91 -1.76 8.02 9.10
CA ARG A 91 -2.92 8.90 8.87
C ARG A 91 -4.07 8.15 8.21
N TYR A 92 -3.79 7.30 7.22
CA TYR A 92 -4.81 6.47 6.59
C TYR A 92 -5.39 5.44 7.57
N LEU A 93 -4.57 4.78 8.39
CA LEU A 93 -5.06 3.81 9.39
C LEU A 93 -5.92 4.48 10.48
N LYS A 94 -5.54 5.68 10.93
CA LYS A 94 -6.36 6.49 11.86
C LYS A 94 -7.71 6.86 11.24
N ALA A 95 -7.74 7.22 9.96
CA ALA A 95 -8.99 7.44 9.24
C ALA A 95 -9.80 6.15 9.10
N ALA A 96 -9.16 5.04 8.73
CA ALA A 96 -9.80 3.72 8.60
C ALA A 96 -10.47 3.29 9.91
N TYR A 97 -9.83 3.57 11.05
CA TYR A 97 -10.40 3.28 12.37
C TYR A 97 -11.71 4.05 12.64
N ARG A 98 -11.83 5.30 12.19
CA ARG A 98 -13.07 6.08 12.33
C ARG A 98 -14.22 5.43 11.55
N HIS A 99 -13.97 5.04 10.30
CA HIS A 99 -14.94 4.30 9.48
C HIS A 99 -15.25 2.92 10.07
N TYR A 100 -14.25 2.26 10.66
CA TYR A 100 -14.43 0.96 11.30
C TYR A 100 -15.38 1.08 12.49
N VAL A 101 -15.21 2.11 13.33
CA VAL A 101 -16.12 2.42 14.44
C VAL A 101 -17.53 2.74 13.93
N ALA A 102 -17.64 3.50 12.84
CA ALA A 102 -18.91 3.86 12.18
C ALA A 102 -19.59 2.69 11.44
N ALA A 103 -19.00 1.49 11.41
CA ALA A 103 -19.50 0.32 10.68
C ALA A 103 -19.62 0.54 9.16
N GLU A 104 -18.63 1.24 8.59
CA GLU A 104 -18.46 1.53 7.16
C GLU A 104 -17.29 0.69 6.61
N PRO A 105 -17.49 -0.64 6.37
CA PRO A 105 -16.39 -1.56 6.12
C PRO A 105 -15.68 -1.32 4.78
N TYR A 106 -16.38 -0.86 3.75
CA TYR A 106 -15.78 -0.62 2.43
C TYR A 106 -14.80 0.55 2.48
N GLU A 107 -15.20 1.62 3.16
CA GLU A 107 -14.38 2.81 3.41
C GLU A 107 -13.16 2.46 4.28
N THR A 108 -13.36 1.63 5.32
CA THR A 108 -12.26 1.09 6.13
C THR A 108 -11.25 0.32 5.29
N LEU A 109 -11.70 -0.65 4.49
CA LEU A 109 -10.81 -1.48 3.66
C LEU A 109 -10.06 -0.63 2.63
N ALA A 110 -10.74 0.30 1.95
CA ALA A 110 -10.11 1.18 0.99
C ALA A 110 -9.00 2.05 1.62
N LEU A 111 -9.17 2.49 2.87
CA LEU A 111 -8.15 3.24 3.60
C LEU A 111 -7.00 2.36 4.08
N ILE A 112 -7.26 1.11 4.47
CA ILE A 112 -6.21 0.12 4.78
C ILE A 112 -5.35 -0.14 3.55
N ASP A 113 -5.96 -0.33 2.37
CA ASP A 113 -5.23 -0.54 1.12
C ASP A 113 -4.38 0.69 0.76
N ARG A 114 -4.90 1.91 0.93
CA ARG A 114 -4.11 3.14 0.72
C ARG A 114 -2.93 3.24 1.69
N ALA A 115 -3.11 2.85 2.94
CA ALA A 115 -2.04 2.82 3.92
C ALA A 115 -0.93 1.84 3.51
N GLU A 116 -1.29 0.63 3.07
CA GLU A 116 -0.35 -0.39 2.61
C GLU A 116 0.41 0.06 1.36
N LEU A 117 -0.28 0.65 0.39
CA LEU A 117 0.38 1.19 -0.81
C LEU A 117 1.30 2.39 -0.50
N THR A 118 1.12 3.05 0.64
CA THR A 118 1.99 4.18 1.04
C THR A 118 3.26 3.69 1.74
N SER A 119 3.13 2.70 2.64
CA SER A 119 4.27 2.09 3.31
C SER A 119 4.04 0.58 3.54
N PRO A 120 4.31 -0.26 2.53
CA PRO A 120 4.05 -1.70 2.62
C PRO A 120 4.62 -2.41 3.86
N PRO A 121 5.83 -2.08 4.36
CA PRO A 121 6.41 -2.79 5.51
C PRO A 121 5.99 -2.22 6.88
N PHE A 122 5.20 -1.14 6.95
CA PHE A 122 4.99 -0.41 8.21
C PHE A 122 4.23 -1.21 9.27
N LYS A 123 3.16 -1.90 8.88
CA LYS A 123 2.28 -2.66 9.80
C LYS A 123 1.79 -3.95 9.14
N ASN A 124 1.22 -4.84 9.94
CA ASN A 124 0.50 -6.01 9.45
C ASN A 124 -0.89 -5.61 8.96
N TYR A 125 -1.01 -5.22 7.68
CA TYR A 125 -2.27 -4.77 7.08
C TYR A 125 -3.36 -5.85 7.08
N ASP A 126 -2.99 -7.12 6.95
CA ASP A 126 -3.92 -8.24 6.95
C ASP A 126 -4.63 -8.43 8.29
N GLN A 127 -3.97 -8.05 9.40
CA GLN A 127 -4.62 -8.01 10.71
C GLN A 127 -5.79 -7.01 10.73
N PHE A 128 -5.62 -5.82 10.14
CA PHE A 128 -6.68 -4.82 10.08
C PHE A 128 -7.82 -5.25 9.14
N ARG A 129 -7.49 -5.88 8.00
CA ARG A 129 -8.49 -6.46 7.09
C ARG A 129 -9.32 -7.54 7.78
N THR A 130 -8.65 -8.47 8.47
CA THR A 130 -9.29 -9.55 9.23
C THR A 130 -10.22 -9.02 10.32
N ALA A 131 -9.79 -7.99 11.06
CA ALA A 131 -10.64 -7.34 12.06
C ALA A 131 -11.89 -6.70 11.44
N THR A 132 -11.72 -6.04 10.28
CA THR A 132 -12.83 -5.43 9.53
C THR A 132 -13.83 -6.47 9.04
N HIS A 133 -13.35 -7.55 8.42
CA HIS A 133 -14.21 -8.65 7.96
C HIS A 133 -14.94 -9.38 9.10
N THR A 134 -14.29 -9.53 10.25
CA THR A 134 -14.94 -10.13 11.44
C THR A 134 -16.10 -9.28 11.95
N LYS A 135 -15.94 -7.94 11.97
CA LYS A 135 -16.99 -7.03 12.44
C LYS A 135 -18.14 -6.88 11.44
N THR A 136 -17.88 -7.11 10.16
CA THR A 136 -18.88 -6.99 9.10
C THR A 136 -18.77 -8.21 8.19
N PRO A 137 -19.39 -9.35 8.56
CA PRO A 137 -19.40 -10.53 7.71
C PRO A 137 -19.94 -10.14 6.32
N PRO A 138 -19.49 -10.80 5.23
CA PRO A 138 -19.91 -10.43 3.89
C PRO A 138 -21.43 -10.38 3.85
N PHE A 139 -21.98 -9.21 3.49
CA PHE A 139 -23.40 -9.11 3.19
C PHE A 139 -23.66 -10.09 2.05
N THR A 140 -24.19 -11.25 2.38
CA THR A 140 -24.70 -12.20 1.40
C THR A 140 -25.78 -11.42 0.65
N PRO A 141 -25.71 -11.30 -0.69
CA PRO A 141 -26.80 -10.70 -1.45
C PRO A 141 -28.07 -11.44 -1.07
N THR A 142 -29.01 -10.76 -0.42
CA THR A 142 -30.24 -11.41 0.05
C THR A 142 -31.21 -11.68 -1.11
N ASP A 143 -30.85 -11.25 -2.33
CA ASP A 143 -31.52 -11.61 -3.57
C ASP A 143 -30.49 -12.03 -4.64
N LEU A 144 -30.86 -13.00 -5.47
CA LEU A 144 -30.10 -13.46 -6.64
C LEU A 144 -30.19 -12.45 -7.82
N THR A 145 -30.71 -11.24 -7.59
CA THR A 145 -30.92 -10.21 -8.62
C THR A 145 -29.92 -9.05 -8.54
N GLY A 146 -29.11 -8.97 -7.48
CA GLY A 146 -28.01 -8.02 -7.36
C GLY A 146 -28.44 -6.55 -7.20
N THR A 147 -29.69 -6.27 -6.86
CA THR A 147 -30.22 -4.88 -6.86
C THR A 147 -30.53 -4.31 -5.49
N ALA A 148 -30.52 -5.09 -4.40
CA ALA A 148 -30.80 -4.56 -3.07
C ALA A 148 -29.54 -4.31 -2.22
N LEU A 149 -28.85 -3.19 -2.47
CA LEU A 149 -28.03 -2.55 -1.43
C LEU A 149 -28.98 -1.89 -0.41
N ARG A 150 -29.29 -2.60 0.69
CA ARG A 150 -29.98 -2.01 1.84
C ARG A 150 -29.15 -2.07 3.11
N ARG A 151 -28.37 -1.00 3.31
CA ARG A 151 -28.62 -0.08 4.43
C ARG A 151 -28.58 1.36 3.92
N ARG A 152 -29.73 1.79 3.38
CA ARG A 152 -30.15 3.19 3.52
C ARG A 152 -30.26 3.46 5.02
N VAL A 153 -29.52 4.45 5.50
CA VAL A 153 -29.82 5.11 6.76
C VAL A 153 -31.26 5.62 6.65
N THR A 154 -32.20 5.03 7.38
CA THR A 154 -33.55 5.58 7.49
C THR A 154 -33.44 6.82 8.38
N LEU A 155 -33.17 7.98 7.77
CA LEU A 155 -33.41 9.26 8.42
C LEU A 155 -34.93 9.38 8.64
N PRO A 156 -35.41 9.70 9.86
CA PRO A 156 -36.81 9.99 10.06
C PRO A 156 -37.13 11.31 9.36
N LEU A 157 -37.95 11.27 8.31
CA LEU A 157 -38.52 12.48 7.72
C LEU A 157 -39.48 13.09 8.74
N THR A 158 -39.10 14.24 9.26
CA THR A 158 -39.91 15.10 10.12
C THR A 158 -41.23 15.49 9.44
N ALA A 159 -42.31 15.35 10.22
CA ALA A 159 -43.58 16.06 10.24
C ALA A 159 -44.22 16.57 8.93
N ARG A 160 -45.46 16.13 8.68
CA ARG A 160 -46.49 16.96 8.04
C ARG A 160 -47.79 16.87 8.84
N SER A 161 -48.24 18.03 9.31
CA SER A 161 -49.43 18.25 10.14
C SER A 161 -50.72 17.67 9.55
N PRO A 162 -51.67 17.19 10.36
CA PRO A 162 -53.02 16.91 9.89
C PRO A 162 -53.80 18.22 9.75
N ALA A 163 -54.33 18.47 8.55
CA ALA A 163 -55.39 19.43 8.32
C ALA A 163 -56.72 18.83 8.83
N HIS A 164 -57.43 19.62 9.62
CA HIS A 164 -58.77 19.34 10.15
C HIS A 164 -59.85 19.29 9.05
N PRO A 165 -60.87 18.42 9.16
CA PRO A 165 -62.17 18.66 8.55
C PRO A 165 -63.02 19.67 9.35
#